data_AF-A0A9X4R447-F1
#
_entry.id   AF-A0A9X4R447-F1
#
_cell.length_a   1.000
_cell.length_b   1.000
_cell.length_c   1.000
_cell.angle_alpha   90.00
_cell.angle_beta   90.00
_cell.angle_gamma   90.00
#
_symmetry.space_group_name_H-M   'P 1'
#
loop_
_entity.id
_entity.type
_entity.pdbx_description
1 polymer ?
#
loop_
_entity_poly.entity_id
_entity_poly.type
_entity_poly.pdbx_seq_one_letter_code
_entity_poly.pdbx_strand_id
1 'polypeptide(L)' 'MSSRHGPMLDARCPRCCGGFECGAQAGDCACNGIHLTDSLRTQLAARYSGCLCLPCLRELIDAEAQRRGQDARQ' A
#
# COMPACT_ATOMS: atom_id res chain seq x y z
N MET A 1 -14.18 18.67 15.23
CA MET A 1 -13.47 18.49 13.94
C MET A 1 -13.04 17.04 13.81
N SER A 2 -14.00 16.16 13.49
CA SER A 2 -13.76 14.71 13.39
C SER A 2 -13.93 14.31 11.94
N SER A 3 -12.81 14.02 11.27
CA SER A 3 -12.78 13.39 9.97
C SER A 3 -13.33 11.97 10.09
N ARG A 4 -14.64 11.84 9.88
CA ARG A 4 -15.33 10.56 9.76
C ARG A 4 -14.93 9.91 8.43
N HIS A 5 -13.92 9.06 8.46
CA HIS A 5 -13.71 8.07 7.40
C HIS A 5 -14.79 7.00 7.56
N GLY A 6 -15.88 7.13 6.78
CA GLY A 6 -16.96 6.16 6.71
C GLY A 6 -16.57 4.95 5.84
N PRO A 7 -17.05 3.73 6.16
CA PRO A 7 -16.73 2.53 5.40
C PRO A 7 -17.64 2.44 4.17
N MET A 8 -17.09 2.71 2.99
CA MET A 8 -17.72 2.28 1.74
C MET A 8 -16.75 1.41 0.96
N LEU A 9 -17.24 0.20 0.75
CA LEU A 9 -16.62 -1.00 0.20
C LEU A 9 -16.38 -0.86 -1.31
N ASP A 10 -15.67 0.19 -1.73
CA ASP A 10 -15.37 0.41 -3.14
C ASP A 10 -13.93 -0.01 -3.41
N ALA A 11 -13.77 -0.90 -4.39
CA ALA A 11 -12.50 -1.41 -4.89
C ALA A 11 -11.68 -0.28 -5.55
N ARG A 12 -11.24 0.67 -4.73
CA ARG A 12 -10.51 1.88 -5.11
C ARG A 12 -9.39 2.10 -4.13
N CYS A 13 -8.26 2.51 -4.68
CA CYS A 13 -7.06 2.77 -3.88
C CYS A 13 -7.34 3.93 -2.91
N PRO A 14 -7.19 3.77 -1.58
CA PRO A 14 -7.43 4.84 -0.62
C PRO A 14 -6.44 6.01 -0.74
N ARG A 15 -5.36 5.84 -1.51
CA ARG A 15 -4.32 6.86 -1.71
C ARG A 15 -4.60 7.79 -2.89
N CYS A 16 -5.01 7.22 -4.03
CA CYS A 16 -5.22 7.98 -5.27
C CYS A 16 -6.67 7.99 -5.75
N CYS A 17 -7.57 7.28 -5.04
CA CYS A 17 -8.96 7.06 -5.42
C CYS A 17 -9.17 6.41 -6.81
N GLY A 18 -8.11 5.87 -7.41
CA GLY A 18 -8.16 5.18 -8.70
C GLY A 18 -8.93 3.85 -8.58
N GLY A 19 -9.74 3.54 -9.59
CA GLY A 19 -10.44 2.27 -9.72
C GLY A 19 -9.41 1.13 -9.82
N PHE A 20 -9.40 0.25 -8.82
CA PHE A 20 -8.51 -0.89 -8.79
C PHE A 20 -9.18 -2.05 -8.07
N GLU A 21 -9.40 -3.15 -8.78
CA GLU A 21 -9.85 -4.38 -8.16
C GLU A 21 -8.69 -5.08 -7.46
N CYS A 22 -8.81 -5.24 -6.14
CA CYS A 22 -7.86 -6.05 -5.40
C CYS A 22 -8.06 -7.53 -5.72
N GLY A 23 -7.20 -8.07 -6.58
CA GLY A 23 -7.15 -9.50 -6.89
C GLY A 23 -6.80 -10.42 -5.71
N ALA A 24 -6.66 -9.91 -4.48
CA ALA A 24 -6.43 -10.72 -3.29
C ALA A 24 -7.51 -11.80 -3.09
N GLN A 25 -8.74 -11.52 -3.52
CA GLN A 25 -9.86 -12.47 -3.43
C GLN A 25 -9.73 -13.60 -4.48
N ALA A 26 -9.08 -13.31 -5.61
CA ALA A 26 -8.78 -14.25 -6.67
C ALA A 26 -7.41 -14.96 -6.49
N GLY A 27 -6.60 -14.55 -5.50
CA GLY A 27 -5.22 -15.01 -5.32
C GLY A 27 -4.21 -14.38 -6.29
N ASP A 28 -4.67 -13.59 -7.27
CA ASP A 28 -3.85 -12.93 -8.29
C ASP A 28 -3.70 -11.43 -8.00
N CYS A 29 -3.20 -11.10 -6.81
CA CYS A 29 -2.82 -9.71 -6.53
C CYS A 29 -1.46 -9.45 -7.18
N ALA A 30 -1.34 -8.38 -7.97
CA ALA A 30 -0.04 -7.94 -8.46
C ALA A 30 0.96 -7.59 -7.34
N CYS A 31 0.46 -7.35 -6.12
CA CYS A 31 1.26 -7.22 -4.90
C CYS A 31 1.94 -8.53 -4.45
N ASN A 32 1.38 -9.70 -4.80
CA ASN A 32 1.90 -11.01 -4.41
C ASN A 32 3.21 -11.37 -5.14
N GLY A 33 3.37 -10.93 -6.38
CA GLY A 33 4.60 -11.12 -7.16
C GLY A 33 5.71 -10.12 -6.82
N ILE A 34 5.45 -9.15 -5.95
CA ILE A 34 6.41 -8.11 -5.58
C ILE A 34 7.02 -8.45 -4.23
N HIS A 35 8.34 -8.37 -4.17
CA HIS A 35 9.07 -8.56 -2.91
C HIS A 35 8.90 -7.31 -2.04
N LEU A 36 7.92 -7.34 -1.14
CA LEU A 36 7.82 -6.35 -0.06
C LEU A 36 8.63 -6.82 1.14
N THR A 37 9.42 -5.93 1.73
CA THR A 37 10.08 -6.20 3.01
C THR A 37 9.04 -6.25 4.13
N ASP A 38 9.29 -7.07 5.16
CA ASP A 38 8.39 -7.20 6.32
C ASP A 38 8.11 -5.85 7.01
N SER A 39 9.12 -4.97 7.08
CA SER A 39 8.96 -3.62 7.65
C SER A 39 7.97 -2.78 6.84
N LEU A 40 8.09 -2.79 5.50
CA LEU A 40 7.18 -2.06 4.63
C LEU A 40 5.76 -2.64 4.70
N ARG A 41 5.65 -3.97 4.67
CA ARG A 41 4.37 -4.69 4.81
C ARG A 41 3.67 -4.38 6.13
N THR A 42 4.40 -4.34 7.24
CA THR A 42 3.85 -3.99 8.56
C THR A 42 3.40 -2.54 8.60
N GLN A 43 4.19 -1.59 8.07
CA GLN A 43 3.80 -0.18 7.97
C GLN A 43 2.55 0.00 7.11
N LEU A 44 2.48 -0.71 5.98
CA LEU A 44 1.32 -0.73 5.09
C LEU A 44 0.08 -1.23 5.83
N ALA A 45 0.15 -2.38 6.50
CA ALA A 45 -0.96 -2.95 7.26
C ALA A 45 -1.41 -2.06 8.43
N ALA A 46 -0.49 -1.32 9.05
CA ALA A 46 -0.78 -0.39 10.13
C ALA A 46 -1.45 0.92 9.65
N ARG A 47 -1.07 1.44 8.47
CA ARG A 47 -1.64 2.68 7.89
C ARG A 47 -2.86 2.44 7.01
N TYR A 48 -2.93 1.29 6.35
CA TYR A 48 -3.95 0.95 5.37
C TYR A 48 -4.55 -0.42 5.72
N SER A 49 -5.83 -0.45 6.04
CA SER A 49 -6.57 -1.71 6.27
C SER A 49 -7.03 -2.38 4.97
N GLY A 50 -6.46 -2.04 3.82
CA GLY A 50 -6.89 -2.51 2.51
C GLY A 50 -5.79 -2.48 1.46
N CYS A 51 -6.12 -2.90 0.24
CA CYS A 51 -5.16 -2.96 -0.86
C CYS A 51 -4.90 -1.58 -1.48
N LEU A 52 -3.67 -1.38 -1.94
CA LEU A 52 -3.27 -0.23 -2.76
C LEU A 52 -3.12 -0.68 -4.22
N CYS A 53 -3.35 0.25 -5.15
CA CYS A 53 -3.08 -0.01 -6.56
C CYS A 53 -1.56 -0.12 -6.83
N LEU A 54 -1.20 -0.81 -7.91
CA LEU A 54 0.18 -1.04 -8.33
C LEU A 54 1.06 0.22 -8.37
N PRO A 55 0.63 1.36 -8.97
CA PRO A 55 1.49 2.54 -9.02
C PRO A 55 1.75 3.12 -7.63
N CYS A 56 0.74 3.19 -6.76
CA CYS A 56 0.91 3.66 -5.38
C CYS A 56 1.80 2.73 -4.55
N LEU A 57 1.72 1.42 -4.80
CA LEU A 57 2.58 0.44 -4.15
C LEU A 57 4.03 0.57 -4.62
N ARG A 58 4.26 0.77 -5.92
CA ARG A 58 5.60 0.96 -6.50
C ARG A 58 6.29 2.20 -5.93
N GLU A 59 5.57 3.32 -5.86
CA GLU A 59 6.04 4.57 -5.26
C GLU A 59 6.45 4.38 -3.79
N LEU A 60 5.69 3.58 -3.02
CA LEU A 60 6.03 3.28 -1.63
C LEU A 60 7.28 2.41 -1.50
N ILE A 61 7.44 1.42 -2.38
CA ILE A 61 8.63 0.56 -2.40
C ILE A 61 9.87 1.38 -2.72
N ASP A 62 9.78 2.27 -3.71
CA ASP A 62 10.88 3.16 -4.08
C ASP A 62 11.22 4.11 -2.91
N ALA A 63 10.21 4.74 -2.31
CA ALA A 63 10.40 5.62 -1.16
C ALA A 63 11.00 4.89 0.06
N GLU A 64 10.64 3.63 0.33
CA GLU A 64 11.24 2.80 1.38
C GLU A 64 12.70 2.44 1.05
N ALA A 65 13.00 2.08 -0.19
CA ALA A 65 14.36 1.81 -0.63
C ALA A 65 15.25 3.04 -0.43
N GLN A 66 14.74 4.23 -0.70
CA GLN A 66 15.42 5.50 -0.43
C GLN A 66 15.59 5.75 1.08
N ARG A 67 14.56 5.54 1.89
CA ARG A 67 14.62 5.72 3.36
C ARG A 67 15.63 4.79 4.01
N ARG A 68 15.72 3.54 3.59
CA ARG A 68 16.72 2.59 4.12
C ARG A 68 18.16 3.04 3.84
N GLY A 69 18.41 3.63 2.68
CA GLY A 69 19.72 4.24 2.37
C GLY A 69 20.01 5.50 3.20
N GLN A 70 18.97 6.23 3.61
CA GLN A 70 19.09 7.40 4.50
C GLN A 70 19.28 7.01 5.97
N ASP A 71 18.63 5.93 6.43
CA ASP A 71 18.77 5.37 7.78
C ASP A 71 20.20 4.87 8.04
N ALA A 72 20.82 4.21 7.06
CA ALA A 72 22.22 3.77 7.16
C ALA A 72 23.26 4.92 7.18
N ARG A 73 22.84 6.17 6.96
CA ARG A 73 23.69 7.37 6.98
C ARG A 73 23.44 8.28 8.19
N GLN A 74 22.41 8.00 8.99
CA GLN A 74 22.11 8.69 10.25
C GLN A 74 22.90 8.07 11.39
#